data_AF-A0A7S1GNU8-F1
#
_entry.id   AF-A0A7S1GNU8-F1
#
_cell.length_a   1.000
_cell.length_b   1.000
_cell.length_c   1.000
_cell.angle_alpha   90.00
_cell.angle_beta   90.00
_cell.angle_gamma   90.00
#
_symmetry.space_group_name_H-M   'P 1'
#
loop_
_entity.id
_entity.type
_entity.pdbx_description
1 polymer ?
#
loop_
_entity_poly.entity_id
_entity_poly.type
_entity_poly.pdbx_seq_one_letter_code
_entity_poly.pdbx_strand_id
1 'polypeptide(L)'
;KPSYVSEDRIAELNEIGFVWDTYAKKWEDQYFMLTSFYKENGHTMVPFTEKKLARWVYQQRSNYRASKIQEYQKSLLDQVDFVWNVTKYWEDYNLARQKFNDEDNWKRL
;
A
#
# COMPACT_ATOMS: atom_id res chain seq x y z
N LYS A 1 0.83 3.73 -37.21
CA LYS A 1 1.74 2.59 -37.45
C LYS A 1 2.36 2.21 -36.12
N PRO A 2 2.12 1.00 -35.56
CA PRO A 2 2.85 0.58 -34.38
C PRO A 2 4.29 0.26 -34.81
N SER A 3 5.27 0.90 -34.18
CA SER A 3 6.68 0.60 -34.40
C SER A 3 7.00 -0.75 -33.78
N TYR A 4 7.37 -1.73 -34.59
CA TYR A 4 7.80 -3.05 -34.13
C TYR A 4 9.18 -2.92 -33.47
N VAL A 5 9.27 -3.22 -32.18
CA VAL A 5 10.55 -3.35 -31.47
C VAL A 5 11.04 -4.78 -31.72
N SER A 6 12.28 -4.94 -32.19
CA SER A 6 12.86 -6.28 -32.41
C SER A 6 13.09 -7.01 -31.09
N GLU A 7 13.08 -8.34 -31.14
CA GLU A 7 13.34 -9.21 -29.97
C GLU A 7 14.71 -8.91 -29.34
N ASP A 8 15.74 -8.70 -30.16
CA ASP A 8 17.08 -8.31 -29.71
C ASP A 8 17.07 -7.01 -28.89
N ARG A 9 16.28 -6.02 -29.34
CA ARG A 9 16.15 -4.74 -28.64
C ARG A 9 15.35 -4.88 -27.34
N ILE A 10 14.39 -5.79 -27.27
CA ILE A 10 13.70 -6.11 -26.02
C ILE A 10 14.66 -6.77 -25.04
N ALA A 11 15.52 -7.69 -25.50
CA ALA A 11 16.53 -8.36 -24.67
C ALA A 11 17.55 -7.38 -24.08
N GLU A 12 18.11 -6.48 -24.89
CA GLU A 12 19.03 -5.42 -24.43
C GLU A 12 18.37 -4.51 -23.39
N LEU A 13 17.12 -4.11 -23.62
CA LEU A 13 16.37 -3.28 -22.69
C LEU A 13 16.08 -4.01 -21.38
N ASN A 14 15.77 -5.30 -21.43
CA ASN A 14 15.58 -6.11 -20.22
C ASN A 14 16.89 -6.26 -19.43
N GLU A 15 18.03 -6.41 -20.09
CA GLU A 15 19.35 -6.55 -19.45
C GLU A 15 19.74 -5.31 -18.65
N ILE A 16 19.38 -4.11 -19.12
CA ILE A 16 19.60 -2.85 -18.39
C ILE A 16 18.49 -2.53 -17.38
N GLY A 17 17.53 -3.44 -17.17
CA GLY A 17 16.42 -3.25 -16.24
C GLY A 17 15.41 -2.20 -16.70
N PHE A 18 15.19 -2.06 -18.00
CA PHE A 18 14.25 -1.09 -18.56
C PHE A 18 12.83 -1.32 -18.03
N VAL A 19 12.25 -0.26 -17.47
CA VAL A 19 10.91 -0.31 -16.87
C VAL A 19 9.85 -0.09 -17.95
N TRP A 20 9.20 -1.18 -18.36
CA TRP A 20 8.13 -1.15 -19.36
C TRP A 20 6.84 -0.49 -18.86
N ASP A 21 6.52 -0.67 -17.57
CA ASP A 21 5.38 -0.04 -16.91
C ASP A 21 5.84 0.81 -15.71
N THR A 22 6.02 2.10 -15.97
CA THR A 22 6.44 3.06 -14.93
C THR A 22 5.39 3.25 -13.83
N TYR A 23 4.11 2.94 -14.08
CA TYR A 23 3.07 3.01 -13.06
C TYR A 23 3.13 1.80 -12.14
N ALA A 24 3.31 0.60 -12.69
CA ALA A 24 3.52 -0.61 -11.91
C ALA A 24 4.75 -0.47 -11.01
N LYS A 25 5.87 0.02 -11.56
CA LYS A 25 7.10 0.22 -10.78
C LYS A 25 6.91 1.21 -9.62
N LYS A 26 6.27 2.35 -9.89
CA LYS A 26 5.95 3.34 -8.83
C LYS A 26 5.03 2.76 -7.76
N TRP A 27 4.09 1.89 -8.13
CA TRP A 27 3.21 1.23 -7.19
C TRP A 27 4.00 0.27 -6.28
N GLU A 28 4.88 -0.55 -6.86
CA GLU A 28 5.76 -1.47 -6.13
C GLU A 28 6.68 -0.73 -5.15
N ASP A 29 7.29 0.38 -5.58
CA ASP A 29 8.17 1.17 -4.71
C ASP A 29 7.42 1.72 -3.49
N GLN A 30 6.17 2.18 -3.66
CA GLN A 30 5.34 2.64 -2.55
C GLN A 30 4.86 1.49 -1.66
N TYR A 31 4.57 0.32 -2.25
CA TYR A 31 4.27 -0.88 -1.49
C TYR A 31 5.46 -1.32 -0.62
N PHE A 32 6.69 -1.23 -1.14
CA PHE A 32 7.89 -1.50 -0.36
C PHE A 32 8.03 -0.53 0.82
N MET A 33 7.79 0.77 0.60
CA MET A 33 7.77 1.77 1.67
C MET A 33 6.71 1.47 2.74
N LEU A 34 5.51 1.05 2.33
CA LEU A 34 4.46 0.63 3.26
C LEU A 34 4.88 -0.61 4.07
N THR A 35 5.54 -1.58 3.42
CA THR A 35 5.99 -2.81 4.07
C THR A 35 7.05 -2.50 5.13
N SER A 36 8.00 -1.61 4.85
CA SER A 36 8.98 -1.13 5.83
C SER A 36 8.28 -0.44 7.00
N PHE A 37 7.34 0.46 6.73
CA PHE A 37 6.54 1.11 7.76
C PHE A 37 5.78 0.09 8.63
N TYR A 38 5.16 -0.93 8.03
CA TYR A 38 4.45 -1.99 8.74
C TYR A 38 5.40 -2.79 9.65
N LYS A 39 6.60 -3.15 9.17
CA LYS A 39 7.60 -3.85 9.99
C LYS A 39 8.04 -3.04 11.22
N GLU A 40 8.12 -1.73 11.08
CA GLU A 40 8.54 -0.83 12.17
C GLU A 40 7.41 -0.52 13.16
N ASN A 41 6.16 -0.42 12.70
CA ASN A 41 5.04 0.08 13.50
C ASN A 41 4.00 -0.99 13.87
N GLY A 42 4.03 -2.16 13.22
CA GLY A 42 3.05 -3.24 13.38
C GLY A 42 1.68 -2.95 12.75
N HIS A 43 1.53 -1.85 12.02
CA HIS A 43 0.26 -1.47 11.39
C HIS A 43 0.47 -0.65 10.11
N THR A 44 -0.56 -0.54 9.26
CA THR A 44 -0.54 0.28 8.04
C THR A 44 -1.21 1.65 8.22
N MET A 45 -1.41 2.11 9.46
CA MET A 45 -2.00 3.41 9.78
C MET A 45 -0.95 4.53 9.65
N VAL A 46 -0.60 4.85 8.41
CA VAL A 46 0.43 5.84 8.09
C VAL A 46 -0.04 7.26 8.50
N PRO A 47 0.75 8.00 9.30
CA PRO A 47 0.40 9.35 9.73
C PRO A 47 0.51 10.36 8.58
N PHE A 48 -0.22 11.48 8.69
CA PHE A 48 -0.21 12.54 7.66
C PHE A 48 1.12 13.28 7.52
N THR A 49 2.01 13.16 8.51
CA THR A 49 3.39 13.67 8.45
C THR A 49 4.17 13.01 7.31
N GLU A 50 3.92 11.73 7.04
CA GLU A 50 4.47 10.96 5.91
C GLU A 50 3.69 11.21 4.61
N LYS A 51 3.64 12.47 4.18
CA LYS A 51 2.74 13.00 3.13
C LYS A 51 2.63 12.13 1.87
N LYS A 52 3.76 11.61 1.38
CA LYS A 52 3.80 10.80 0.14
C LYS A 52 3.11 9.45 0.33
N LEU A 53 3.52 8.71 1.36
CA LEU A 53 2.99 7.38 1.65
C LEU A 53 1.53 7.46 2.11
N ALA A 54 1.19 8.44 2.97
CA ALA A 54 -0.18 8.68 3.41
C ALA A 54 -1.14 8.94 2.23
N ARG A 55 -0.71 9.74 1.25
CA ARG A 55 -1.49 9.98 0.02
C ARG A 55 -1.66 8.69 -0.80
N TRP A 56 -0.60 7.89 -0.93
CA TRP A 56 -0.66 6.63 -1.66
C TRP A 56 -1.60 5.62 -0.99
N VAL A 57 -1.54 5.48 0.34
CA VAL A 57 -2.47 4.67 1.15
C VAL A 57 -3.91 5.13 0.95
N TYR A 58 -4.15 6.45 0.97
CA TYR A 58 -5.46 7.01 0.68
C TYR A 58 -5.94 6.63 -0.73
N GLN A 59 -5.06 6.69 -1.73
CA GLN A 59 -5.39 6.28 -3.10
C GLN A 59 -5.77 4.79 -3.18
N GLN A 60 -5.07 3.90 -2.47
CA GLN A 60 -5.42 2.47 -2.46
C GLN A 60 -6.83 2.26 -1.90
N ARG A 61 -7.17 2.92 -0.79
CA ARG A 61 -8.52 2.87 -0.20
C ARG A 61 -9.59 3.43 -1.14
N SER A 62 -9.29 4.51 -1.85
CA SER A 62 -10.19 5.09 -2.85
C SER A 62 -10.41 4.12 -4.02
N ASN A 63 -9.33 3.53 -4.55
CA ASN A 63 -9.39 2.56 -5.63
C ASN A 63 -10.17 1.30 -5.23
N TYR A 64 -10.01 0.81 -4.00
CA TYR A 64 -10.76 -0.32 -3.47
C TYR A 64 -12.27 -0.03 -3.45
N ARG A 65 -12.69 1.13 -2.93
CA ARG A 65 -14.11 1.54 -2.91
C ARG A 65 -14.70 1.73 -4.31
N ALA A 66 -13.87 2.11 -5.27
CA ALA A 66 -14.26 2.27 -6.66
C ALA A 66 -14.13 0.98 -7.49
N SER A 67 -13.76 -0.16 -6.88
CA SER A 67 -13.48 -1.44 -7.57
C SER A 67 -12.44 -1.32 -8.69
N LYS A 68 -11.46 -0.42 -8.52
CA LYS A 68 -10.36 -0.16 -9.47
C LYS A 68 -9.03 -0.80 -9.08
N ILE A 69 -9.00 -1.50 -7.95
CA ILE A 69 -7.79 -2.20 -7.52
C ILE A 69 -7.62 -3.50 -8.31
N GLN A 70 -6.38 -3.80 -8.69
CA GLN A 70 -6.07 -5.07 -9.34
C GLN A 70 -5.93 -6.17 -8.29
N GLU A 71 -6.28 -7.41 -8.65
CA GLU A 71 -6.28 -8.53 -7.69
C GLU A 71 -4.91 -8.77 -7.06
N TYR A 72 -3.83 -8.63 -7.84
CA TYR A 72 -2.47 -8.77 -7.31
C TYR A 72 -2.13 -7.66 -6.30
N GLN A 73 -2.57 -6.43 -6.55
CA GLN A 73 -2.32 -5.28 -5.66
C GLN A 73 -3.05 -5.48 -4.34
N LYS A 74 -4.31 -5.94 -4.41
CA LYS A 74 -5.11 -6.28 -3.24
C LYS A 74 -4.44 -7.39 -2.44
N SER A 75 -4.03 -8.47 -3.10
CA SER A 75 -3.37 -9.61 -2.46
C SER A 75 -2.09 -9.21 -1.72
N LEU A 76 -1.26 -8.35 -2.32
CA LEU A 76 -0.03 -7.85 -1.68
C LEU A 76 -0.32 -6.95 -0.47
N LEU A 77 -1.34 -6.10 -0.55
CA LEU A 77 -1.74 -5.24 0.55
C LEU A 77 -2.36 -6.04 1.71
N ASP A 78 -3.12 -7.09 1.41
CA ASP A 78 -3.67 -7.99 2.43
C ASP A 78 -2.56 -8.71 3.22
N GLN A 79 -1.39 -8.99 2.62
CA GLN A 79 -0.24 -9.60 3.32
C GLN A 79 0.39 -8.72 4.41
N VAL A 80 0.11 -7.41 4.40
CA VAL A 80 0.62 -6.46 5.41
C VAL A 80 -0.51 -5.94 6.28
N ASP A 81 -1.58 -6.72 6.45
CA ASP A 81 -2.78 -6.37 7.22
C ASP A 81 -3.35 -4.98 6.87
N PHE A 82 -3.37 -4.66 5.56
CA PHE A 82 -3.74 -3.32 5.12
C PHE A 82 -5.17 -2.94 5.52
N VAL A 83 -5.28 -1.84 6.26
CA VAL A 83 -6.57 -1.32 6.71
C VAL A 83 -7.32 -0.64 5.55
N TRP A 84 -8.22 -1.39 4.90
CA TRP A 84 -9.10 -0.91 3.84
C TRP A 84 -10.20 0.04 4.35
N ASN A 85 -10.79 -0.26 5.50
CA ASN A 85 -11.83 0.53 6.14
C ASN A 85 -11.37 1.07 7.50
N VAL A 86 -10.94 2.33 7.49
CA VAL A 86 -10.43 3.02 8.67
C VAL A 86 -11.51 3.21 9.74
N THR A 87 -12.73 3.57 9.32
CA THR A 87 -13.85 3.77 10.25
C THR A 87 -14.15 2.48 11.01
N LYS A 88 -14.30 1.38 10.27
CA LYS A 88 -14.53 0.06 10.87
C LYS A 88 -13.37 -0.37 11.77
N TYR A 89 -12.13 -0.14 11.35
CA TYR A 89 -10.96 -0.44 12.18
C TYR A 89 -11.00 0.26 13.53
N TRP A 90 -11.34 1.56 13.56
CA TRP A 90 -11.45 2.31 14.80
C TRP A 90 -12.65 1.89 15.65
N GLU A 91 -13.77 1.50 15.04
CA GLU A 91 -14.93 0.95 15.75
C GLU A 91 -14.56 -0.38 16.43
N ASP A 92 -13.96 -1.31 15.69
CA ASP A 92 -13.49 -2.60 16.19
C ASP A 92 -12.44 -2.40 17.29
N TYR A 93 -11.50 -1.48 17.09
CA TYR A 93 -10.47 -1.12 18.06
C TYR A 93 -11.08 -0.53 19.35
N ASN A 94 -11.98 0.44 19.23
CA ASN A 94 -12.61 1.08 20.38
C ASN A 94 -13.50 0.11 21.14
N LEU A 95 -14.21 -0.79 20.44
CA LEU A 95 -15.01 -1.84 21.05
C LEU A 95 -14.14 -2.84 21.80
N ALA A 96 -13.02 -3.27 21.22
CA ALA A 96 -12.05 -4.12 21.90
C ALA A 96 -11.49 -3.42 23.15
N ARG A 97 -11.09 -2.16 23.02
CA ARG A 97 -10.59 -1.33 24.14
C ARG A 97 -11.61 -1.14 25.25
N GLN A 98 -12.89 -0.95 24.93
CA GLN A 98 -13.93 -0.82 25.94
C GLN A 98 -14.19 -2.13 26.70
N LYS A 99 -13.97 -3.28 26.05
CA LYS A 99 -14.08 -4.61 26.66
C LYS A 99 -12.87 -4.98 27.52
N PHE A 100 -11.70 -4.46 27.19
CA PHE A 100 -10.46 -4.62 27.95
C PHE A 100 -10.15 -3.32 28.68
N ASN A 101 -10.85 -3.10 29.79
CA ASN A 101 -10.60 -1.98 30.69
C ASN A 101 -9.28 -2.19 31.43
N ASP A 102 -8.14 -1.84 30.82
CA ASP A 102 -6.91 -1.62 31.57
C ASP A 102 -5.96 -0.63 30.93
N GLU A 103 -5.29 0.05 31.84
CA GLU A 103 -4.36 1.16 31.75
C GLU A 103 -3.22 0.89 30.77
N ASP A 104 -3.36 1.30 29.52
CA ASP A 104 -2.21 1.90 28.85
C ASP A 104 -2.62 2.90 27.78
N ASN A 105 -2.21 4.13 28.05
CA ASN A 105 -2.31 5.30 27.22
C ASN A 105 -1.38 5.11 26.00
N TRP A 106 -1.81 4.29 25.04
CA TRP A 106 -1.08 4.00 23.82
C TRP A 106 -1.13 5.26 22.92
N LYS A 107 -0.19 6.15 23.22
CA LYS A 107 0.29 7.33 22.48
C LYS A 107 -0.57 7.79 21.31
N ARG A 108 -1.36 8.84 21.60
CA ARG A 108 -1.88 9.81 20.61
C ARG A 108 -0.82 10.10 19.54
N LEU A 109 -1.20 9.88 18.29
CA LEU A 109 -0.61 10.53 17.10
C LEU A 109 -0.61 12.06 17.27
#